data_AF-A0AAD6S632-F1
#
_entry.id   AF-A0AAD6S632-F1
#
_cell.length_a   1.000
_cell.length_b   1.000
_cell.length_c   1.000
_cell.angle_alpha   90.00
_cell.angle_beta   90.00
_cell.angle_gamma   90.00
#
_symmetry.space_group_name_H-M   'P 1'
#
loop_
_entity.id
_entity.type
_entity.pdbx_description
1 polymer ?
#
loop_
_entity_poly.entity_id
_entity_poly.type
_entity_poly.pdbx_seq_one_letter_code
_entity_poly.pdbx_strand_id
1 'polypeptide(L)'
;MSPETAVVFRTEFVRLDALIDRFRDALVPPNQISNPTPAMTRALVVAHSVAHSATVRLQSLFSHTDVLAKRKRLAAARSILGIIAAVPLRHLKYINPIMGTVWIAACGVFLDEITALSTLHVGPPGEEEINLRAFLSRAGAAISAFELTFPILQSQISSLLESFERTGIKI
;
A
#
# COMPACT_ATOMS: atom_id res chain seq x y z
N MET A 1 -27.29 4.94 13.79
CA MET A 1 -26.92 3.52 13.96
C MET A 1 -27.43 3.08 15.31
N SER A 2 -28.20 1.99 15.41
CA SER A 2 -28.62 1.51 16.73
C SER A 2 -27.41 0.94 17.49
N PRO A 3 -27.44 0.92 18.84
CA PRO A 3 -26.36 0.34 19.64
C PRO A 3 -26.06 -1.12 19.26
N GLU A 4 -27.09 -1.90 18.93
CA GLU A 4 -26.98 -3.30 18.50
C GLU A 4 -26.22 -3.44 17.18
N THR A 5 -26.55 -2.63 16.17
CA THR A 5 -25.83 -2.64 14.88
C THR A 5 -24.36 -2.26 15.05
N ALA A 6 -24.04 -1.33 15.96
CA ALA A 6 -22.66 -0.93 16.24
C ALA A 6 -21.83 -2.07 16.86
N VAL A 7 -22.43 -2.86 17.75
CA VAL A 7 -21.78 -4.03 18.36
C VAL A 7 -21.52 -5.13 17.33
N VAL A 8 -22.51 -5.45 16.49
CA VAL A 8 -22.36 -6.44 15.41
C VAL A 8 -21.25 -6.02 14.44
N PHE A 9 -21.26 -4.77 14.01
CA PHE A 9 -20.24 -4.23 13.11
C PHE A 9 -18.83 -4.31 13.73
N ARG A 10 -18.68 -3.90 14.99
CA ARG A 10 -17.38 -3.97 15.69
C ARG A 10 -16.88 -5.40 15.81
N THR A 11 -17.77 -6.34 16.12
CA THR A 11 -17.43 -7.76 16.23
C THR A 11 -16.93 -8.31 14.90
N GLU A 12 -17.64 -8.00 13.80
CA GLU A 12 -17.23 -8.45 12.47
C GLU A 12 -15.93 -7.79 12.02
N PHE A 13 -15.73 -6.51 12.34
CA PHE A 13 -14.48 -5.80 12.07
C PHE A 13 -13.29 -6.50 12.73
N VAL A 14 -13.36 -6.78 14.04
CA VAL A 14 -12.29 -7.46 14.78
C VAL A 14 -12.05 -8.86 14.22
N ARG A 15 -13.12 -9.57 13.86
CA ARG A 15 -13.03 -10.91 13.27
C ARG A 15 -12.30 -10.89 11.92
N LEU A 16 -12.63 -9.95 11.04
CA LEU A 16 -11.99 -9.77 9.73
C LEU A 16 -10.53 -9.35 9.89
N ASP A 17 -10.24 -8.42 10.79
CA ASP A 17 -8.87 -7.96 11.05
C ASP A 17 -7.97 -9.12 11.50
N ALA A 18 -8.45 -9.92 12.45
CA ALA A 18 -7.74 -11.11 12.92
C ALA A 18 -7.60 -12.19 11.83
N LEU A 19 -8.59 -12.34 10.95
CA LEU A 19 -8.51 -13.28 9.83
C LEU A 19 -7.44 -12.86 8.82
N ILE A 20 -7.35 -11.57 8.50
CA ILE A 20 -6.33 -11.03 7.60
C ILE A 20 -4.93 -11.22 8.20
N ASP A 21 -4.75 -10.94 9.49
CA ASP A 21 -3.47 -11.14 10.17
C ASP A 21 -3.06 -12.62 10.15
N ARG A 22 -3.97 -13.55 10.47
CA ARG A 22 -3.69 -14.99 10.38
C ARG A 22 -3.34 -15.44 8.96
N PHE A 23 -4.05 -14.94 7.95
CA PHE A 23 -3.75 -15.26 6.56
C PHE A 23 -2.34 -14.79 6.19
N ARG A 24 -1.97 -13.55 6.55
CA ARG A 24 -0.64 -13.00 6.31
C ARG A 24 0.44 -13.83 7.01
N ASP A 25 0.23 -14.18 8.27
CA ASP A 25 1.22 -14.90 9.07
C ASP A 25 1.40 -16.35 8.60
N ALA A 26 0.41 -16.90 7.88
CA ALA A 26 0.52 -18.20 7.21
C ALA A 26 1.26 -18.14 5.86
N LEU A 27 1.52 -16.95 5.30
CA LEU A 27 2.28 -16.80 4.07
C LEU A 27 3.77 -16.97 4.35
N VAL A 28 4.47 -17.66 3.46
CA VAL A 28 5.92 -17.78 3.53
C VAL A 28 6.56 -16.38 3.36
N PRO A 29 7.41 -15.94 4.30
CA PRO A 29 8.15 -14.70 4.17
C PRO A 29 9.01 -14.70 2.90
N PRO A 30 9.02 -13.61 2.10
CA PRO A 30 9.78 -13.59 0.84
C PRO A 30 11.28 -13.89 0.98
N ASN A 31 11.87 -13.56 2.14
CA ASN A 31 13.29 -13.80 2.44
C ASN A 31 13.62 -15.25 2.80
N GLN A 32 12.63 -16.10 3.06
CA GLN A 32 12.82 -17.50 3.45
C GLN A 32 12.81 -18.46 2.25
N ILE A 33 12.60 -17.95 1.03
CA ILE A 33 12.48 -18.79 -0.16
C ILE A 33 13.81 -18.78 -0.89
N SER A 34 14.49 -19.93 -0.88
CA SER A 34 15.71 -20.13 -1.65
C SER A 34 15.37 -20.30 -3.13
N ASN A 35 16.01 -19.51 -3.99
CA ASN A 35 15.88 -19.58 -5.46
C ASN A 35 14.41 -19.65 -5.97
N PRO A 36 13.56 -18.66 -5.63
CA PRO A 36 12.17 -18.68 -6.06
C PRO A 36 12.07 -18.63 -7.59
N THR A 37 11.22 -19.47 -8.16
CA THR A 37 10.86 -19.33 -9.57
C THR A 37 10.12 -18.00 -9.80
N PRO A 38 10.10 -17.45 -11.03
CA PRO A 38 9.32 -16.26 -11.34
C PRO A 38 7.82 -16.43 -11.02
N ALA A 39 7.27 -17.63 -11.22
CA ALA A 39 5.87 -17.93 -10.91
C ALA A 39 5.59 -17.88 -9.40
N MET A 40 6.46 -18.49 -8.58
CA MET A 40 6.37 -18.41 -7.12
C MET A 40 6.49 -16.97 -6.63
N THR A 41 7.46 -16.22 -7.17
CA THR A 41 7.65 -14.79 -6.84
C THR A 41 6.37 -14.00 -7.08
N ARG A 42 5.73 -14.17 -8.25
CA ARG A 42 4.46 -13.49 -8.56
C ARG A 42 3.34 -13.90 -7.60
N ALA A 43 3.19 -15.19 -7.33
CA ALA A 43 2.15 -15.68 -6.43
C ALA A 43 2.28 -15.06 -5.02
N LEU A 44 3.50 -14.98 -4.51
CA LEU A 44 3.78 -14.37 -3.21
C LEU A 44 3.57 -12.87 -3.21
N VAL A 45 4.03 -12.17 -4.25
CA VAL A 45 3.76 -10.73 -4.41
C VAL A 45 2.27 -10.45 -4.37
N VAL A 46 1.47 -11.23 -5.11
CA VAL A 46 0.02 -11.10 -5.13
C VAL A 46 -0.57 -11.41 -3.75
N ALA A 47 -0.20 -12.54 -3.13
CA ALA A 47 -0.75 -12.95 -1.85
C ALA A 47 -0.48 -11.93 -0.73
N HIS A 48 0.79 -11.50 -0.58
CA HIS A 48 1.18 -10.50 0.40
C HIS A 48 0.51 -9.14 0.12
N SER A 49 0.51 -8.70 -1.14
CA SER A 49 -0.09 -7.41 -1.49
C SER A 49 -1.61 -7.39 -1.26
N VAL A 50 -2.32 -8.49 -1.54
CA VAL A 50 -3.77 -8.60 -1.29
C VAL A 50 -4.06 -8.59 0.21
N ALA A 51 -3.28 -9.31 1.02
CA ALA A 51 -3.43 -9.30 2.48
C ALA A 51 -3.23 -7.89 3.06
N HIS A 52 -2.17 -7.20 2.64
CA HIS A 52 -1.95 -5.82 3.05
C HIS A 52 -3.00 -4.86 2.49
N SER A 53 -3.50 -5.07 1.27
CA SER A 53 -4.57 -4.25 0.70
C SER A 53 -5.86 -4.38 1.50
N ALA A 54 -6.21 -5.60 1.92
CA ALA A 54 -7.35 -5.84 2.80
C ALA A 54 -7.17 -5.10 4.13
N THR A 55 -5.95 -5.12 4.70
CA THR A 55 -5.62 -4.35 5.91
C THR A 55 -5.79 -2.85 5.68
N VAL A 56 -5.26 -2.31 4.57
CA VAL A 56 -5.43 -0.88 4.21
C VAL A 56 -6.91 -0.52 4.17
N ARG A 57 -7.71 -1.28 3.41
CA ARG A 57 -9.15 -1.01 3.25
C ARG A 57 -9.92 -1.08 4.56
N LEU A 58 -9.64 -2.08 5.39
CA LEU A 58 -10.31 -2.27 6.67
C LEU A 58 -9.97 -1.12 7.63
N GLN A 59 -8.69 -0.80 7.77
CA GLN A 59 -8.22 0.23 8.70
C GLN A 59 -8.53 1.66 8.23
N SER A 60 -8.79 1.88 6.93
CA SER A 60 -9.28 3.17 6.40
C SER A 60 -10.60 3.64 7.04
N LEU A 61 -11.43 2.72 7.54
CA LEU A 61 -12.70 3.06 8.18
C LEU A 61 -12.51 3.89 9.47
N PHE A 62 -11.36 3.78 10.11
CA PHE A 62 -11.05 4.42 11.39
C PHE A 62 -9.77 5.25 11.38
N SER A 63 -9.05 5.32 10.26
CA SER A 63 -7.72 5.96 10.21
C SER A 63 -7.72 7.47 10.53
N HIS A 64 -8.88 8.13 10.46
CA HIS A 64 -9.01 9.55 10.82
C HIS A 64 -9.30 9.78 12.30
N THR A 65 -9.80 8.76 13.01
CA THR A 65 -10.27 8.88 14.40
C THR A 65 -9.47 8.01 15.37
N ASP A 66 -8.76 7.00 14.88
CA ASP A 66 -7.94 6.09 15.67
C ASP A 66 -6.48 6.06 15.16
N VAL A 67 -5.56 6.45 16.03
CA VAL A 67 -4.12 6.48 15.77
C VAL A 67 -3.56 5.08 15.51
N LEU A 68 -4.10 4.04 16.16
CA LEU A 68 -3.66 2.66 15.93
C LEU A 68 -4.08 2.17 14.55
N ALA A 69 -5.33 2.44 14.15
CA ALA A 69 -5.81 2.15 12.81
C ALA A 69 -4.99 2.89 11.74
N LYS A 70 -4.71 4.18 11.97
CA LYS A 70 -3.83 4.99 11.11
C LYS A 70 -2.45 4.37 10.93
N ARG A 71 -1.79 4.00 12.04
CA ARG A 71 -0.46 3.36 12.03
C ARG A 71 -0.50 2.01 11.29
N LYS A 72 -1.50 1.17 11.55
CA LYS A 72 -1.65 -0.14 10.90
C LYS A 72 -1.91 0.01 9.39
N ARG A 73 -2.75 0.98 8.98
CA ARG A 73 -2.99 1.33 7.56
C ARG A 73 -1.69 1.74 6.87
N LEU A 74 -0.90 2.64 7.46
CA LEU A 74 0.36 3.10 6.89
C LEU A 74 1.41 1.99 6.81
N ALA A 75 1.52 1.15 7.85
CA ALA A 75 2.44 0.01 7.84
C ALA A 75 2.09 -1.01 6.74
N ALA A 76 0.79 -1.27 6.51
CA ALA A 76 0.34 -2.14 5.44
C ALA A 76 0.65 -1.55 4.06
N ALA A 77 0.37 -0.26 3.84
CA ALA A 77 0.74 0.43 2.59
C ALA A 77 2.25 0.38 2.33
N ARG A 78 3.06 0.61 3.38
CA ARG A 78 4.53 0.53 3.29
C ARG A 78 5.00 -0.86 2.86
N SER A 79 4.34 -1.90 3.37
CA SER A 79 4.68 -3.28 3.02
C SER A 79 4.39 -3.58 1.54
N ILE A 80 3.24 -3.12 1.01
CA ILE A 80 2.89 -3.24 -0.43
C ILE A 80 3.97 -2.60 -1.30
N LEU A 81 4.27 -1.33 -1.04
CA LEU A 81 5.23 -0.57 -1.85
C LEU A 81 6.66 -1.12 -1.70
N GLY A 82 7.02 -1.61 -0.51
CA GLY A 82 8.30 -2.27 -0.27
C GLY A 82 8.46 -3.55 -1.07
N ILE A 83 7.41 -4.36 -1.20
CA ILE A 83 7.40 -5.57 -2.04
C ILE A 83 7.67 -5.21 -3.50
N ILE A 84 7.00 -4.20 -4.04
CA ILE A 84 7.16 -3.79 -5.45
C ILE A 84 8.58 -3.27 -5.70
N ALA A 85 9.10 -2.45 -4.79
CA ALA A 85 10.44 -1.89 -4.90
C ALA A 85 11.55 -2.96 -4.81
N ALA A 86 11.30 -4.06 -4.09
CA ALA A 86 12.28 -5.13 -3.90
C ALA A 86 12.28 -6.19 -5.02
N VAL A 87 11.19 -6.35 -5.76
CA VAL A 87 11.07 -7.42 -6.77
C VAL A 87 11.51 -6.91 -8.14
N PRO A 88 12.43 -7.62 -8.83
CA PRO A 88 12.84 -7.23 -10.18
C PRO A 88 11.64 -7.15 -11.14
N LEU A 89 11.51 -6.04 -11.87
CA LEU A 89 10.40 -5.77 -12.80
C LEU A 89 10.15 -6.91 -13.80
N ARG A 90 11.22 -7.56 -14.29
CA ARG A 90 11.14 -8.72 -15.18
C ARG A 90 10.31 -9.88 -14.60
N HIS A 91 10.28 -10.05 -13.28
CA HIS A 91 9.50 -11.09 -12.63
C HIS A 91 8.01 -10.73 -12.54
N LEU A 92 7.67 -9.45 -12.70
CA LEU A 92 6.33 -8.91 -12.56
C LEU A 92 5.61 -8.70 -13.92
N LYS A 93 6.29 -8.93 -15.05
CA LYS A 93 5.72 -8.77 -16.42
C LYS A 93 4.39 -9.49 -16.66
N TYR A 94 4.12 -10.57 -15.94
CA TYR A 94 2.90 -11.39 -16.06
C TYR A 94 2.03 -11.35 -14.80
N ILE A 95 2.16 -10.31 -13.98
CA ILE A 95 1.31 -10.16 -12.80
C ILE A 95 -0.10 -9.73 -13.22
N ASN A 96 -1.11 -10.11 -12.44
CA ASN A 96 -2.49 -9.74 -12.74
C ASN A 96 -2.64 -8.20 -12.67
N PRO A 97 -3.19 -7.53 -13.70
CA PRO A 97 -3.37 -6.07 -13.72
C PRO A 97 -4.15 -5.52 -12.52
N ILE A 98 -4.98 -6.33 -11.85
CA ILE A 98 -5.66 -5.92 -10.62
C ILE A 98 -4.68 -5.41 -9.55
N MET A 99 -3.42 -5.85 -9.59
CA MET A 99 -2.36 -5.39 -8.70
C MET A 99 -2.07 -3.89 -8.81
N GLY A 100 -2.32 -3.26 -9.97
CA GLY A 100 -2.18 -1.81 -10.10
C GLY A 100 -3.10 -1.06 -9.14
N THR A 101 -4.35 -1.52 -8.97
CA THR A 101 -5.28 -0.89 -8.03
C THR A 101 -4.81 -1.00 -6.58
N VAL A 102 -4.15 -2.10 -6.24
CA VAL A 102 -3.55 -2.32 -4.91
C VAL A 102 -2.42 -1.34 -4.65
N TRP A 103 -1.57 -1.11 -5.65
CA TRP A 103 -0.42 -0.21 -5.55
C TRP A 103 -0.86 1.25 -5.50
N ILE A 104 -1.81 1.65 -6.36
CA ILE A 104 -2.40 2.98 -6.34
C ILE A 104 -3.02 3.27 -4.98
N ALA A 105 -3.77 2.32 -4.42
CA ALA A 105 -4.35 2.47 -3.08
C ALA A 105 -3.27 2.67 -2.00
N ALA A 106 -2.16 1.93 -2.08
CA ALA A 106 -1.03 2.08 -1.14
C ALA A 106 -0.34 3.45 -1.28
N CYS A 107 -0.12 3.93 -2.51
CA CYS A 107 0.41 5.27 -2.76
C CYS A 107 -0.52 6.36 -2.22
N GLY A 108 -1.84 6.20 -2.38
CA GLY A 108 -2.83 7.10 -1.80
C GLY A 108 -2.67 7.25 -0.29
N VAL A 109 -2.43 6.17 0.44
CA VAL A 109 -2.16 6.23 1.90
C VAL A 109 -0.93 7.10 2.23
N PHE A 110 0.14 7.00 1.43
CA PHE A 110 1.33 7.83 1.65
C PHE A 110 1.06 9.30 1.32
N LEU A 111 0.34 9.58 0.23
CA LEU A 111 -0.04 10.95 -0.14
C LEU A 111 -0.92 11.59 0.93
N ASP A 112 -1.91 10.85 1.46
CA ASP A 112 -2.75 11.30 2.56
C ASP A 112 -1.90 11.69 3.78
N GLU A 113 -0.91 10.85 4.13
CA GLU A 113 -0.04 11.09 5.29
C GLU A 113 0.89 12.28 5.10
N ILE A 114 1.53 12.38 3.94
CA ILE A 114 2.40 13.50 3.60
C ILE A 114 1.59 14.80 3.63
N THR A 115 0.39 14.81 3.04
CA THR A 115 -0.51 15.97 3.06
C THR A 115 -0.91 16.36 4.49
N ALA A 116 -1.22 15.37 5.34
CA ALA A 116 -1.55 15.61 6.74
C ALA A 116 -0.38 16.22 7.51
N LEU A 117 0.85 15.73 7.30
CA LEU A 117 2.05 16.29 7.94
C LEU A 117 2.35 17.70 7.45
N SER A 118 2.26 17.95 6.14
CA SER A 118 2.51 19.26 5.54
C SER A 118 1.48 20.32 5.96
N THR A 119 0.22 19.94 6.22
CA THR A 119 -0.81 20.88 6.71
C THR A 119 -0.66 21.22 8.19
N LEU A 120 -0.04 20.35 8.99
CA LEU A 120 0.19 20.55 10.42
C LEU A 120 1.43 21.40 10.72
N HIS A 121 2.35 21.57 9.77
CA HIS A 121 3.60 22.30 9.97
C HIS A 121 3.71 23.53 9.05
N VAL A 122 3.98 24.69 9.63
CA VAL A 122 4.41 25.89 8.89
C VAL A 122 5.93 25.98 9.01
N GLY A 123 6.66 25.43 8.04
CA GLY A 123 8.12 25.35 8.07
C GLY A 123 8.70 24.29 7.14
N PRO A 124 10.02 24.02 7.20
CA PRO A 124 10.62 22.91 6.45
C PRO A 124 10.01 21.57 6.90
N PRO A 125 9.93 20.58 5.98
CA PRO A 125 9.34 19.28 6.29
C PRO A 125 10.12 18.57 7.39
N GLY A 126 9.39 17.97 8.33
CA GLY A 126 9.98 17.14 9.39
C GLY A 126 10.60 15.85 8.85
N GLU A 127 11.42 15.20 9.67
CA GLU A 127 12.13 13.96 9.29
C GLU A 127 11.17 12.85 8.82
N GLU A 128 10.02 12.69 9.48
CA GLU A 128 9.00 11.70 9.11
C GLU A 128 8.45 11.96 7.70
N GLU A 129 8.14 13.21 7.37
CA GLU A 129 7.64 13.60 6.05
C GLU A 129 8.69 13.33 4.96
N ILE A 130 9.95 13.69 5.22
CA ILE A 130 11.09 13.43 4.32
C ILE A 130 11.22 11.92 4.06
N ASN A 131 11.15 11.10 5.10
CA ASN A 131 11.25 9.65 4.99
C ASN A 131 10.10 9.04 4.18
N LEU A 132 8.87 9.52 4.36
CA LEU A 132 7.71 9.08 3.58
C LEU A 132 7.84 9.46 2.10
N ARG A 133 8.26 10.69 1.81
CA ARG A 133 8.50 11.18 0.44
C ARG A 133 9.58 10.38 -0.27
N ALA A 134 10.72 10.15 0.40
CA ALA A 134 11.82 9.37 -0.15
C ALA A 134 11.42 7.91 -0.43
N PHE A 135 10.62 7.32 0.46
CA PHE A 135 10.11 5.97 0.27
C PHE A 135 9.13 5.89 -0.91
N LEU A 136 8.21 6.84 -1.02
CA LEU A 136 7.23 6.91 -2.10
C LEU A 136 7.89 7.16 -3.46
N SER A 137 8.91 8.02 -3.54
CA SER A 137 9.71 8.25 -4.76
C SER A 137 10.37 6.96 -5.28
N ARG A 138 11.02 6.18 -4.39
CA ARG A 138 11.62 4.88 -4.77
C ARG A 138 10.58 3.88 -5.28
N ALA A 139 9.40 3.83 -4.67
CA ALA A 139 8.31 2.98 -5.15
C ALA A 139 7.72 3.47 -6.48
N GLY A 140 7.68 4.80 -6.68
CA GLY A 140 7.22 5.46 -7.91
C GLY A 140 7.98 4.97 -9.14
N ALA A 141 9.31 4.85 -9.07
CA ALA A 141 10.11 4.34 -10.18
C ALA A 141 9.68 2.92 -10.62
N ALA A 142 9.35 2.06 -9.66
CA ALA A 142 8.85 0.73 -9.97
C ALA A 142 7.44 0.76 -10.57
N ILE A 143 6.57 1.67 -10.10
CA ILE A 143 5.20 1.86 -10.61
C ILE A 143 5.20 2.45 -12.03
N SER A 144 6.05 3.43 -12.33
CA SER A 144 6.18 4.01 -13.68
C SER A 144 6.57 2.96 -14.72
N ALA A 145 7.39 1.97 -14.35
CA ALA A 145 7.72 0.86 -15.24
C ALA A 145 6.52 -0.03 -15.59
N PHE A 146 5.45 -0.01 -14.79
CA PHE A 146 4.21 -0.76 -15.06
C PHE A 146 3.23 -0.03 -15.97
N GLU A 147 3.31 1.29 -16.08
CA GLU A 147 2.49 2.08 -17.01
C GLU A 147 2.67 1.60 -18.46
N LEU A 148 3.90 1.19 -18.80
CA LEU A 148 4.25 0.62 -20.10
C LEU A 148 3.70 -0.80 -20.33
N THR A 149 3.28 -1.49 -19.27
CA THR A 149 2.88 -2.90 -19.32
C THR A 149 1.35 -3.09 -19.30
N PHE A 150 0.60 -2.14 -18.71
CA PHE A 150 -0.84 -2.28 -18.52
C PHE A 150 -1.62 -1.03 -18.95
N PRO A 151 -2.09 -0.97 -20.22
CA PRO A 151 -2.82 0.18 -20.76
C PRO A 151 -4.06 0.58 -19.96
N ILE A 152 -4.75 -0.40 -19.35
CA ILE A 152 -5.97 -0.16 -18.56
C ILE A 152 -5.72 0.67 -17.30
N LEU A 153 -4.48 0.74 -16.83
CA LEU A 153 -4.09 1.48 -15.63
C LEU A 153 -3.43 2.82 -15.96
N GLN A 154 -3.18 3.13 -17.24
CA GLN A 154 -2.41 4.31 -17.63
C GLN A 154 -3.00 5.59 -17.03
N SER A 155 -4.29 5.86 -17.25
CA SER A 155 -4.91 7.08 -16.73
C SER A 155 -4.84 7.21 -15.20
N GLN A 156 -4.97 6.10 -14.48
CA GLN A 156 -4.89 6.09 -13.01
C GLN A 156 -3.45 6.28 -12.52
N ILE A 157 -2.48 5.68 -13.21
CA ILE A 157 -1.06 5.84 -12.92
C ILE A 157 -0.62 7.27 -13.23
N SER A 158 -0.94 7.81 -14.42
CA SER A 158 -0.56 9.18 -14.78
C SER A 158 -1.13 10.20 -13.78
N SER A 159 -2.40 10.07 -13.38
CA SER A 159 -3.00 10.93 -12.34
C SER A 159 -2.32 10.79 -10.98
N LEU A 160 -1.86 9.58 -10.63
CA LEU A 160 -1.09 9.35 -9.41
C LEU A 160 0.28 10.02 -9.48
N LEU A 161 0.99 9.93 -10.61
CA LEU A 161 2.29 10.57 -10.82
C LEU A 161 2.17 12.10 -10.78
N GLU A 162 1.13 12.67 -11.38
CA GLU A 162 0.81 14.11 -11.25
C GLU A 162 0.58 14.52 -9.77
N SER A 163 -0.07 13.65 -9.00
CA SER A 163 -0.28 13.88 -7.56
C SER A 163 1.04 13.86 -6.78
N PHE A 164 2.02 13.07 -7.21
CA PHE A 164 3.36 13.06 -6.61
C PHE A 164 4.07 14.39 -6.88
N GLU A 165 4.04 14.87 -8.12
CA GLU A 165 4.64 16.16 -8.51
C GLU A 165 4.03 17.33 -7.74
N ARG A 166 2.70 17.38 -7.63
CA ARG A 166 1.98 18.39 -6.83
C ARG A 166 2.38 18.38 -5.36
N THR A 167 2.72 17.22 -4.84
CA THR A 167 3.18 17.07 -3.46
C THR A 167 4.65 17.47 -3.33
N GLY A 168 5.40 17.65 -4.43
CA GLY A 168 6.83 17.96 -4.44
C GLY A 168 7.73 16.72 -4.47
N ILE A 169 7.17 15.56 -4.82
CA ILE A 169 7.91 14.30 -4.97
C ILE A 169 8.36 14.19 -6.43
N LYS A 170 9.68 14.12 -6.64
CA LYS A 170 10.27 13.84 -7.96
C LYS A 170 10.52 12.34 -8.08
N ILE A 171 10.16 11.77 -9.23
CA ILE A 171 10.26 10.35 -9.56
C ILE A 171 11.36 10.17 -10.60
#